data_AF-A0A1U8GKZ3-F1
#
_entry.id   AF-A0A1U8GKZ3-F1
#
_cell.length_a   1.000
_cell.length_b   1.000
_cell.length_c   1.000
_cell.angle_alpha   90.00
_cell.angle_beta   90.00
_cell.angle_gamma   90.00
#
_symmetry.space_group_name_H-M   'P 1'
#
loop_
_entity.id
_entity.type
_entity.pdbx_description
1 polymer ?
#
loop_
_entity_poly.entity_id
_entity_poly.type
_entity_poly.pdbx_seq_one_letter_code
_entity_poly.pdbx_strand_id
1 'polypeptide(L)'
;MGSSSNSNDDFSVFVLASDLGIDARPFLTRPEEDTWYDCPDHDDDHQDFAHLDSLQFFQLQSGSDKSGRRIFRIVGKYFPAPVISAERLKKYVFNKICTELPEGPFCIVYMHSTVQTEDNNPGLTILRWIYEELPSDHKDRLQAVYFVHPGLRSRLVLATLGRFFLSGGLYWKIKYVSRLQYLWDDIKKGELEIPEFVEKHDDILEHRPLTDYGIEPDPFHLSQMPPTAYSFGRHDSGWSAREYMS
;
A
#
# COMPACT_ATOMS: atom_id res chain seq x y z
N MET A 1 46.58 -49.72 13.45
CA MET A 1 46.26 -49.48 12.03
C MET A 1 45.08 -50.39 11.70
N GLY A 2 43.80 -50.00 11.67
CA GLY A 2 43.17 -48.70 11.48
C GLY A 2 42.52 -48.67 10.10
N SER A 3 41.24 -49.04 10.00
CA SER A 3 40.21 -48.55 9.04
C SER A 3 39.00 -49.51 9.07
N SER A 4 37.91 -49.19 9.78
CA SER A 4 36.83 -48.21 9.51
C SER A 4 35.81 -48.69 8.47
N SER A 5 34.63 -49.00 9.01
CA SER A 5 33.32 -49.17 8.38
C SER A 5 32.94 -47.98 7.49
N ASN A 6 32.29 -48.25 6.36
CA ASN A 6 31.27 -47.33 5.84
C ASN A 6 30.22 -48.09 5.05
N SER A 7 28.99 -48.06 5.56
CA SER A 7 27.76 -48.44 4.87
C SER A 7 27.34 -47.29 3.96
N ASN A 8 27.28 -47.52 2.65
CA ASN A 8 26.63 -46.60 1.72
C ASN A 8 25.38 -47.28 1.17
N ASP A 9 24.23 -46.68 1.46
CA ASP A 9 22.96 -46.94 0.81
C ASP A 9 23.04 -46.49 -0.66
N ASP A 10 22.93 -47.43 -1.59
CA ASP A 10 22.85 -47.13 -3.02
C ASP A 10 21.44 -46.66 -3.40
N PHE A 11 21.34 -45.39 -3.77
CA PHE A 11 20.14 -44.76 -4.31
C PHE A 11 19.97 -45.15 -5.78
N SER A 12 19.04 -46.05 -6.12
CA SER A 12 18.82 -46.49 -7.50
C SER A 12 17.99 -45.48 -8.30
N VAL A 13 18.59 -44.86 -9.34
CA VAL A 13 17.90 -44.01 -10.31
C VAL A 13 17.62 -44.82 -11.57
N PHE A 14 16.36 -44.88 -12.01
CA PHE A 14 15.98 -45.47 -13.29
C PHE A 14 15.92 -44.38 -14.37
N VAL A 15 16.72 -44.54 -15.43
CA VAL A 15 16.63 -43.75 -16.66
C VAL A 15 15.80 -44.55 -17.66
N LEU A 16 14.60 -44.07 -17.97
CA LEU A 16 13.81 -44.61 -19.07
C LEU A 16 14.38 -44.09 -20.39
N ALA A 17 15.02 -44.98 -21.15
CA ALA A 17 15.25 -44.76 -22.57
C ALA A 17 13.88 -44.72 -23.26
N SER A 18 13.54 -43.57 -23.84
CA SER A 18 12.36 -43.42 -24.70
C SER A 18 12.81 -43.48 -26.16
N ASP A 19 13.31 -44.64 -26.57
CA ASP A 19 13.62 -45.00 -27.94
C ASP A 19 12.48 -45.81 -28.55
N LEU A 20 11.33 -45.14 -28.74
CA LEU A 20 10.34 -45.51 -29.76
C LEU A 20 10.03 -44.24 -30.56
N GLY A 21 10.89 -43.95 -31.52
CA GLY A 21 10.68 -42.91 -32.52
C GLY A 21 9.53 -43.28 -33.44
N ILE A 22 8.33 -42.80 -33.12
CA ILE A 22 7.27 -42.64 -34.11
C ILE A 22 7.55 -41.30 -34.80
N ASP A 23 7.86 -41.38 -36.09
CA ASP A 23 8.02 -40.20 -36.93
C ASP A 23 6.67 -39.50 -37.10
N ALA A 24 6.44 -38.42 -36.35
CA ALA A 24 5.23 -37.61 -36.43
C ALA A 24 5.23 -36.64 -37.64
N ARG A 25 6.20 -36.74 -38.55
CA ARG A 25 6.31 -35.88 -39.75
C ARG A 25 5.16 -35.95 -40.76
N PRO A 26 4.25 -36.96 -40.84
CA PRO A 26 3.18 -36.89 -41.83
C PRO A 26 1.99 -36.02 -41.40
N PHE A 27 1.97 -35.47 -40.17
CA PHE A 27 0.92 -34.53 -39.73
C PHE A 27 1.34 -33.05 -39.76
N LEU A 28 2.58 -32.73 -40.15
CA LEU A 28 3.08 -31.35 -40.26
C LEU A 28 3.11 -30.85 -41.71
N THR A 29 2.02 -31.06 -42.44
CA THR A 29 1.80 -30.35 -43.72
C THR A 29 0.57 -29.47 -43.63
N ARG A 30 0.72 -28.38 -42.87
CA ARG A 30 0.16 -27.06 -43.13
C ARG A 30 1.07 -26.06 -42.40
N PRO A 31 1.65 -25.06 -43.09
CA PRO A 31 2.32 -23.98 -42.39
C PRO A 31 1.21 -23.06 -41.86
N GLU A 32 0.69 -23.38 -40.68
CA GLU A 32 0.06 -22.34 -39.88
C GLU A 32 1.22 -21.70 -39.11
N GLU A 33 1.52 -20.47 -39.51
CA GLU A 33 2.48 -19.61 -38.85
C GLU A 33 2.21 -19.65 -37.34
N ASP A 34 3.21 -20.03 -36.54
CA ASP A 34 3.24 -19.69 -35.12
C ASP A 34 3.44 -18.17 -35.02
N THR A 35 2.42 -17.43 -35.46
CA THR A 35 2.22 -16.02 -35.14
C THR A 35 1.89 -16.01 -33.66
N TRP A 36 2.93 -15.92 -32.84
CA TRP A 36 2.77 -15.31 -31.52
C TRP A 36 2.01 -14.02 -31.76
N TYR A 37 0.75 -13.98 -31.35
CA TYR A 37 0.04 -12.72 -31.26
C TYR A 37 0.75 -11.94 -30.17
N ASP A 38 1.75 -11.14 -30.57
CA ASP A 38 1.99 -9.87 -29.90
C ASP A 38 0.60 -9.26 -29.77
N CYS A 39 0.05 -9.29 -28.57
CA CYS A 39 -1.16 -8.54 -28.29
C CYS A 39 -0.81 -7.13 -28.75
N PRO A 40 -1.49 -6.58 -29.77
CA PRO A 40 -1.18 -5.24 -30.20
C PRO A 40 -1.26 -4.41 -28.93
N ASP A 41 -0.21 -3.64 -28.64
CA ASP A 41 -0.34 -2.44 -27.83
C ASP A 41 -1.33 -1.57 -28.60
N HIS A 42 -2.62 -1.90 -28.46
CA HIS A 42 -3.69 -1.02 -28.82
C HIS A 42 -3.54 0.11 -27.81
N ASP A 43 -2.79 1.13 -28.22
CA ASP A 43 -3.09 2.53 -28.01
C ASP A 43 -4.54 2.78 -28.46
N ASP A 44 -5.51 2.14 -27.79
CA ASP A 44 -6.91 2.36 -28.02
C ASP A 44 -7.23 3.68 -27.34
N ASP A 45 -7.29 4.72 -28.17
CA ASP A 45 -7.70 6.08 -27.82
C ASP A 45 -9.15 6.14 -27.30
N HIS A 46 -9.85 5.02 -27.23
CA HIS A 46 -11.07 4.83 -26.45
C HIS A 46 -10.71 4.54 -24.99
N GLN A 47 -10.64 5.60 -24.18
CA GLN A 47 -10.29 5.55 -22.74
C GLN A 47 -11.37 4.85 -21.89
N ASP A 48 -11.56 3.55 -22.09
CA ASP A 48 -12.44 2.72 -21.27
C ASP A 48 -11.71 2.34 -19.98
N PHE A 49 -11.95 3.13 -18.94
CA PHE A 49 -11.41 2.91 -17.59
C PHE A 49 -12.29 2.01 -16.71
N ALA A 50 -13.37 1.43 -17.26
CA ALA A 50 -14.32 0.61 -16.50
C ALA A 50 -13.66 -0.52 -15.70
N HIS A 51 -12.62 -1.15 -16.25
CA HIS A 51 -11.83 -2.15 -15.53
C HIS A 51 -11.10 -1.56 -14.31
N LEU A 52 -10.55 -0.35 -14.42
CA LEU A 52 -9.87 0.32 -13.30
C LEU A 52 -10.88 0.80 -12.25
N ASP A 53 -12.06 1.23 -12.66
CA ASP A 53 -13.15 1.56 -11.74
C ASP A 53 -13.59 0.34 -10.93
N SER A 54 -13.64 -0.83 -11.56
CA SER A 54 -14.01 -2.10 -10.90
C SER A 54 -13.02 -2.52 -9.81
N LEU A 55 -11.76 -2.07 -9.88
CA LEU A 55 -10.76 -2.34 -8.84
C LEU A 55 -10.98 -1.51 -7.57
N GLN A 56 -11.75 -0.43 -7.65
CA GLN A 56 -12.13 0.42 -6.51
C GLN A 56 -10.96 1.07 -5.73
N PHE A 57 -9.72 1.00 -6.26
CA PHE A 57 -8.55 1.57 -5.59
C PHE A 57 -8.55 3.09 -5.57
N PHE A 58 -9.31 3.76 -6.46
CA PHE A 58 -9.46 5.21 -6.52
C PHE A 58 -10.91 5.58 -6.81
N GLN A 59 -11.59 6.22 -5.85
CA GLN A 59 -13.02 6.52 -5.93
C GLN A 59 -13.35 7.86 -5.29
N LEU A 60 -14.22 8.66 -5.93
CA LEU A 60 -14.85 9.80 -5.28
C LEU A 60 -15.90 9.31 -4.29
N GLN A 61 -15.85 9.83 -3.07
CA GLN A 61 -16.84 9.55 -2.05
C GLN A 61 -18.06 10.45 -2.21
N SER A 62 -19.22 9.95 -1.82
CA SER A 62 -20.45 10.76 -1.73
C SER A 62 -20.34 11.85 -0.68
N GLY A 63 -19.54 11.63 0.36
CA GLY A 63 -19.37 12.55 1.48
C GLY A 63 -18.35 13.67 1.24
N SER A 64 -18.24 14.52 2.26
CA SER A 64 -17.28 15.62 2.35
C SER A 64 -16.61 15.67 3.71
N ASP A 65 -15.43 16.28 3.79
CA ASP A 65 -14.81 16.54 5.08
C ASP A 65 -15.52 17.67 5.85
N LYS A 66 -15.12 17.90 7.11
CA LYS A 66 -15.75 18.94 7.96
C LYS A 66 -15.56 20.35 7.42
N SER A 67 -14.63 20.58 6.50
CA SER A 67 -14.43 21.85 5.81
C SER A 67 -15.22 21.94 4.50
N GLY A 68 -16.05 20.94 4.18
CA GLY A 68 -16.87 20.90 2.96
C GLY A 68 -16.09 20.51 1.70
N ARG A 69 -14.88 19.95 1.84
CA ARG A 69 -14.08 19.50 0.70
C ARG A 69 -14.52 18.09 0.29
N ARG A 70 -14.67 17.86 -1.01
CA ARG A 70 -14.97 16.52 -1.55
C ARG A 70 -13.79 15.58 -1.28
N ILE A 71 -14.08 14.30 -1.07
CA ILE A 71 -13.08 13.32 -0.67
C ILE A 71 -12.86 12.31 -1.79
N PHE A 72 -11.63 12.25 -2.31
CA PHE A 72 -11.18 11.09 -3.07
C PHE A 72 -10.56 10.06 -2.13
N ARG A 73 -11.07 8.84 -2.16
CA ARG A 73 -10.50 7.69 -1.45
C ARG A 73 -9.54 6.95 -2.36
N ILE A 74 -8.32 6.71 -1.86
CA ILE A 74 -7.36 5.80 -2.48
C ILE A 74 -7.06 4.65 -1.52
N VAL A 75 -7.23 3.41 -1.98
CA VAL A 75 -6.90 2.20 -1.20
C VAL A 75 -5.71 1.51 -1.85
N GLY A 76 -4.53 1.66 -1.25
CA GLY A 76 -3.29 1.14 -1.83
C GLY A 76 -3.33 -0.36 -2.08
N LYS A 77 -3.84 -1.15 -1.12
CA LYS A 77 -3.97 -2.61 -1.22
C LYS A 77 -4.68 -3.09 -2.49
N TYR A 78 -5.60 -2.29 -3.04
CA TYR A 78 -6.40 -2.67 -4.21
C TYR A 78 -5.72 -2.35 -5.54
N PHE A 79 -4.58 -1.67 -5.54
CA PHE A 79 -3.87 -1.31 -6.76
C PHE A 79 -2.96 -2.47 -7.22
N PRO A 80 -3.14 -3.05 -8.43
CA PRO A 80 -2.25 -4.08 -8.96
C PRO A 80 -1.06 -3.46 -9.70
N ALA A 81 0.01 -3.14 -8.98
CA ALA A 81 1.17 -2.45 -9.53
C ALA A 81 1.87 -3.19 -10.69
N PRO A 82 1.99 -4.53 -10.68
CA PRO A 82 2.66 -5.25 -11.78
C PRO A 82 1.93 -5.17 -13.14
N VAL A 83 0.63 -4.86 -13.13
CA VAL A 83 -0.23 -4.97 -14.32
C VAL A 83 -0.62 -3.62 -14.90
N ILE A 84 -0.56 -2.54 -14.10
CA ILE A 84 -0.95 -1.20 -14.53
C ILE A 84 0.29 -0.36 -14.82
N SER A 85 0.44 0.04 -16.08
CA SER A 85 1.51 0.95 -16.48
C SER A 85 1.33 2.36 -15.89
N ALA A 86 2.45 3.06 -15.69
CA ALA A 86 2.46 4.42 -15.14
C ALA A 86 1.63 5.39 -16.00
N GLU A 87 1.78 5.33 -17.34
CA GLU A 87 1.02 6.16 -18.28
C GLU A 87 -0.49 5.90 -18.18
N ARG A 88 -0.90 4.62 -18.11
CA ARG A 88 -2.32 4.26 -17.97
C ARG A 88 -2.89 4.76 -16.65
N LEU A 89 -2.15 4.61 -15.54
CA LEU A 89 -2.56 5.14 -14.24
C LEU A 89 -2.71 6.67 -14.28
N LYS A 90 -1.76 7.38 -14.87
CA LYS A 90 -1.82 8.85 -15.02
C LYS A 90 -3.06 9.28 -15.79
N LYS A 91 -3.28 8.70 -16.98
CA LYS A 91 -4.46 9.01 -17.81
C LYS A 91 -5.76 8.77 -17.04
N TYR A 92 -5.86 7.65 -16.33
CA TYR A 92 -7.02 7.32 -15.49
C TYR A 92 -7.26 8.34 -14.35
N VAL A 93 -6.20 8.65 -13.58
CA VAL A 93 -6.32 9.61 -12.47
C VAL A 93 -6.75 10.98 -12.97
N PHE A 94 -6.21 11.42 -14.11
CA PHE A 94 -6.56 12.71 -14.72
C PHE A 94 -8.01 12.71 -15.19
N ASN A 95 -8.41 11.69 -15.94
CA ASN A 95 -9.80 11.55 -16.38
C ASN A 95 -10.76 11.59 -15.19
N LYS A 96 -10.48 10.83 -14.13
CA LYS A 96 -11.35 10.74 -12.97
C LYS A 96 -11.46 12.05 -12.19
N ILE A 97 -10.35 12.73 -11.94
CA ILE A 97 -10.36 14.03 -11.24
C ILE A 97 -11.09 15.08 -12.09
N CYS A 98 -10.78 15.19 -13.38
CA CYS A 98 -11.34 16.21 -14.26
C CYS A 98 -12.85 16.01 -14.51
N THR A 99 -13.31 14.75 -14.60
CA THR A 99 -14.72 14.44 -14.92
C THR A 99 -15.62 14.41 -13.69
N GLU A 100 -15.18 13.79 -12.58
CA GLU A 100 -16.00 13.64 -11.39
C GLU A 100 -15.94 14.87 -10.46
N LEU A 101 -14.90 15.69 -10.62
CA LEU A 101 -14.69 16.87 -9.79
C LEU A 101 -14.29 18.10 -10.63
N PRO A 102 -15.19 18.62 -11.49
CA PRO A 102 -14.89 19.77 -12.33
C PRO A 102 -14.65 21.04 -11.52
N GLU A 103 -15.28 21.19 -10.34
CA GLU A 103 -15.20 22.43 -9.53
C GLU A 103 -15.03 22.14 -8.03
N GLY A 104 -14.60 23.16 -7.28
CA GLY A 104 -14.52 23.14 -5.82
C GLY A 104 -13.26 22.47 -5.24
N PRO A 105 -12.95 22.76 -3.95
CA PRO A 105 -11.80 22.18 -3.27
C PRO A 105 -12.04 20.71 -2.91
N PHE A 106 -10.97 19.94 -2.89
CA PHE A 106 -11.01 18.53 -2.51
C PHE A 106 -9.82 18.11 -1.66
N CYS A 107 -9.95 16.95 -1.04
CA CYS A 107 -8.87 16.27 -0.35
C CYS A 107 -8.79 14.80 -0.82
N ILE A 108 -7.62 14.21 -0.60
CA ILE A 108 -7.36 12.80 -0.88
C ILE A 108 -7.14 12.08 0.44
N VAL A 109 -7.77 10.93 0.63
CA VAL A 109 -7.48 10.02 1.74
C VAL A 109 -6.84 8.77 1.17
N TYR A 110 -5.53 8.65 1.35
CA TYR A 110 -4.74 7.49 0.93
C TYR A 110 -4.57 6.51 2.09
N MET A 111 -5.18 5.34 1.94
CA MET A 111 -5.08 4.23 2.89
C MET A 111 -3.96 3.30 2.48
N HIS A 112 -2.93 3.25 3.31
CA HIS A 112 -1.72 2.48 3.06
C HIS A 112 -1.61 1.22 3.94
N SER A 113 -2.68 0.86 4.63
CA SER A 113 -2.71 -0.33 5.48
C SER A 113 -2.39 -1.56 4.65
N THR A 114 -1.47 -2.39 5.13
CA THR A 114 -1.06 -3.64 4.46
C THR A 114 -0.55 -3.48 3.02
N VAL A 115 -0.10 -2.27 2.63
CA VAL A 115 0.53 -2.04 1.33
C VAL A 115 1.90 -2.70 1.29
N GLN A 116 2.15 -3.45 0.22
CA GLN A 116 3.42 -4.07 -0.12
C GLN A 116 3.98 -3.36 -1.33
N THR A 117 5.19 -2.83 -1.20
CA THR A 117 5.78 -1.94 -2.22
C THR A 117 5.91 -2.61 -3.60
N GLU A 118 6.13 -3.91 -3.63
CA GLU A 118 6.31 -4.69 -4.86
C GLU A 118 4.99 -5.05 -5.57
N ASP A 119 3.90 -5.17 -4.82
CA ASP A 119 2.63 -5.65 -5.36
C ASP A 119 1.61 -4.55 -5.63
N ASN A 120 1.56 -3.54 -4.76
CA ASN A 120 0.42 -2.63 -4.71
C ASN A 120 0.76 -1.16 -4.44
N ASN A 121 1.99 -0.78 -4.80
CA ASN A 121 2.44 0.61 -4.76
C ASN A 121 3.01 1.03 -6.12
N PRO A 122 2.45 2.06 -6.79
CA PRO A 122 3.05 2.58 -8.02
C PRO A 122 4.41 3.27 -7.77
N GLY A 123 4.76 3.55 -6.50
CA GLY A 123 6.01 4.18 -6.13
C GLY A 123 5.95 5.71 -6.16
N LEU A 124 6.82 6.33 -5.37
CA LEU A 124 6.81 7.78 -5.14
C LEU A 124 7.10 8.58 -6.42
N THR A 125 7.96 8.06 -7.30
CA THR A 125 8.31 8.72 -8.57
C THR A 125 7.10 8.83 -9.50
N ILE A 126 6.31 7.77 -9.64
CA ILE A 126 5.10 7.78 -10.47
C ILE A 126 4.05 8.70 -9.85
N LEU A 127 3.83 8.64 -8.53
CA LEU A 127 2.89 9.53 -7.84
C LEU A 127 3.30 11.01 -7.96
N ARG A 128 4.59 11.32 -7.83
CA ARG A 128 5.14 12.66 -8.05
C ARG A 128 4.82 13.13 -9.47
N TRP A 129 5.13 12.30 -10.46
CA TRP A 129 4.95 12.65 -11.87
C TRP A 129 3.48 12.92 -12.21
N ILE A 130 2.55 12.08 -11.72
CA ILE A 130 1.10 12.31 -11.86
C ILE A 130 0.73 13.67 -11.26
N TYR A 131 1.20 13.99 -10.06
CA TYR A 131 0.90 15.28 -9.44
C TYR A 131 1.51 16.46 -10.22
N GLU A 132 2.76 16.36 -10.66
CA GLU A 132 3.46 17.47 -11.34
C GLU A 132 2.78 17.84 -12.67
N GLU A 133 2.35 16.84 -13.44
CA GLU A 133 1.62 16.99 -14.70
C GLU A 133 0.16 17.45 -14.51
N LEU A 134 -0.39 17.36 -13.31
CA LEU A 134 -1.76 17.78 -13.04
C LEU A 134 -1.88 19.30 -13.30
N PRO A 135 -2.96 19.78 -13.96
CA PRO A 135 -3.14 21.22 -14.21
C PRO A 135 -3.10 22.03 -12.91
N SER A 136 -2.56 23.25 -12.96
CA SER A 136 -2.38 24.11 -11.78
C SER A 136 -3.68 24.35 -11.01
N ASP A 137 -4.81 24.53 -11.70
CA ASP A 137 -6.13 24.71 -11.06
C ASP A 137 -6.49 23.53 -10.15
N HIS A 138 -6.32 22.29 -10.63
CA HIS A 138 -6.58 21.09 -9.82
C HIS A 138 -5.57 20.95 -8.66
N LYS A 139 -4.31 21.32 -8.89
CA LYS A 139 -3.29 21.36 -7.82
C LYS A 139 -3.67 22.34 -6.73
N ASP A 140 -4.14 23.54 -7.08
CA ASP A 140 -4.52 24.58 -6.12
C ASP A 140 -5.79 24.20 -5.36
N ARG A 141 -6.71 23.49 -6.01
CA ARG A 141 -7.94 22.97 -5.40
C ARG A 141 -7.73 21.76 -4.49
N LEU A 142 -6.66 20.98 -4.68
CA LEU A 142 -6.26 19.96 -3.73
C LEU A 142 -5.74 20.64 -2.45
N GLN A 143 -6.48 20.52 -1.35
CA GLN A 143 -6.15 21.22 -0.09
C GLN A 143 -5.44 20.33 0.93
N ALA A 144 -5.68 19.02 0.92
CA ALA A 144 -5.10 18.10 1.88
C ALA A 144 -4.95 16.69 1.31
N VAL A 145 -3.92 15.97 1.75
CA VAL A 145 -3.70 14.55 1.48
C VAL A 145 -3.50 13.84 2.82
N TYR A 146 -4.52 13.10 3.26
CA TYR A 146 -4.46 12.27 4.45
C TYR A 146 -3.77 10.96 4.10
N PHE A 147 -2.58 10.73 4.64
CA PHE A 147 -1.84 9.49 4.51
C PHE A 147 -2.13 8.63 5.75
N VAL A 148 -3.06 7.69 5.61
CA VAL A 148 -3.55 6.79 6.66
C VAL A 148 -2.69 5.54 6.77
N HIS A 149 -2.29 5.22 8.00
CA HIS A 149 -1.40 4.12 8.38
C HIS A 149 -0.06 4.11 7.60
N PRO A 150 0.68 5.24 7.55
CA PRO A 150 1.99 5.27 6.94
C PRO A 150 2.98 4.48 7.81
N GLY A 151 3.58 3.42 7.27
CA GLY A 151 4.62 2.67 7.97
C GLY A 151 5.89 3.51 8.21
N LEU A 152 6.74 3.08 9.16
CA LEU A 152 7.97 3.79 9.51
C LEU A 152 8.87 4.09 8.30
N ARG A 153 9.00 3.13 7.36
CA ARG A 153 9.80 3.31 6.13
C ARG A 153 9.26 4.47 5.29
N SER A 154 7.95 4.49 5.02
CA SER A 154 7.29 5.54 4.25
C SER A 154 7.41 6.91 4.92
N ARG A 155 7.27 6.96 6.25
CA ARG A 155 7.48 8.19 7.06
C ARG A 155 8.91 8.70 6.95
N LEU A 156 9.90 7.81 7.08
CA LEU A 156 11.32 8.18 7.00
C LEU A 156 11.68 8.69 5.61
N VAL A 157 11.24 7.99 4.56
CA VAL A 157 11.45 8.41 3.16
C VAL A 157 10.82 9.78 2.91
N LEU A 158 9.57 10.00 3.31
CA LEU A 158 8.94 11.31 3.12
C LEU A 158 9.57 12.42 3.99
N ALA A 159 10.00 12.12 5.21
CA ALA A 159 10.65 13.10 6.07
C ALA A 159 12.04 13.52 5.54
N THR A 160 12.79 12.58 4.99
CA THR A 160 14.18 12.80 4.52
C THR A 160 14.23 13.29 3.08
N LEU A 161 13.47 12.67 2.20
CA LEU A 161 13.50 12.89 0.75
C LEU A 161 12.28 13.66 0.25
N GLY A 162 11.16 13.66 0.98
CA GLY A 162 9.91 14.25 0.50
C GLY A 162 10.03 15.74 0.11
N ARG A 163 10.89 16.52 0.77
CA ARG A 163 11.14 17.92 0.39
C ARG A 163 11.83 18.10 -0.98
N PHE A 164 12.58 17.10 -1.44
CA PHE A 164 13.27 17.12 -2.73
C PHE A 164 12.44 16.46 -3.82
N PHE A 165 11.66 15.44 -3.45
CA PHE A 165 10.90 14.63 -4.40
C PHE A 165 9.45 15.09 -4.58
N LEU A 166 8.85 15.76 -3.61
CA LEU A 166 7.52 16.32 -3.78
C LEU A 166 7.64 17.81 -4.04
N SER A 167 6.80 18.33 -4.93
CA SER A 167 6.66 19.79 -5.06
C SER A 167 6.38 20.39 -3.67
N GLY A 168 6.95 21.57 -3.39
CA GLY A 168 6.79 22.21 -2.07
C GLY A 168 5.31 22.31 -1.68
N GLY A 169 4.43 22.66 -2.63
CA GLY A 169 2.99 22.73 -2.41
C GLY A 169 2.36 21.38 -2.01
N LEU A 170 2.77 20.25 -2.60
CA LEU A 170 2.24 18.94 -2.24
C LEU A 170 2.73 18.47 -0.87
N TYR A 171 4.03 18.65 -0.57
CA TYR A 171 4.62 18.20 0.70
C TYR A 171 3.88 18.81 1.91
N TRP A 172 3.55 20.11 1.84
CA TRP A 172 2.83 20.80 2.91
C TRP A 172 1.36 20.40 3.04
N LYS A 173 0.77 19.74 2.04
CA LYS A 173 -0.60 19.23 2.06
C LYS A 173 -0.71 17.85 2.70
N ILE A 174 0.39 17.13 2.87
CA ILE A 174 0.39 15.77 3.42
C ILE A 174 0.21 15.82 4.94
N LYS A 175 -0.81 15.12 5.42
CA LYS A 175 -1.10 14.89 6.85
C LYS A 175 -0.95 13.40 7.15
N TYR A 176 -0.06 13.05 8.08
CA TYR A 176 0.09 11.68 8.55
C TYR A 176 -1.00 11.33 9.55
N VAL A 177 -1.70 10.23 9.31
CA VAL A 177 -2.76 9.71 10.17
C VAL A 177 -2.35 8.32 10.60
N SER A 178 -1.69 8.21 11.76
CA SER A 178 -1.25 6.91 12.30
C SER A 178 -2.43 6.04 12.76
N ARG A 179 -3.57 6.65 13.08
CA ARG A 179 -4.76 5.97 13.60
C ARG A 179 -6.03 6.60 13.03
N LEU A 180 -7.04 5.80 12.72
CA LEU A 180 -8.32 6.27 12.20
C LEU A 180 -9.01 7.27 13.13
N GLN A 181 -8.80 7.18 14.45
CA GLN A 181 -9.35 8.13 15.40
C GLN A 181 -9.00 9.60 15.08
N TYR A 182 -7.79 9.85 14.57
CA TYR A 182 -7.35 11.21 14.20
C TYR A 182 -7.92 11.66 12.85
N LEU A 183 -8.31 10.72 11.99
CA LEU A 183 -9.02 11.05 10.75
C LEU A 183 -10.38 11.68 11.08
N TRP A 184 -11.03 11.21 12.15
CA TRP A 184 -12.36 11.66 12.56
C TRP A 184 -12.38 13.08 13.11
N ASP A 185 -11.22 13.68 13.38
CA ASP A 185 -11.11 15.09 13.74
C ASP A 185 -11.39 16.00 12.55
N ASP A 186 -11.07 15.55 11.33
CA ASP A 186 -11.25 16.31 10.09
C ASP A 186 -12.41 15.81 9.22
N ILE A 187 -12.80 14.53 9.33
CA ILE A 187 -13.84 13.89 8.51
C ILE A 187 -14.91 13.29 9.42
N LYS A 188 -16.21 13.43 9.10
CA LYS A 188 -17.26 12.78 9.90
C LYS A 188 -17.35 11.29 9.55
N LYS A 189 -17.66 10.46 10.56
CA LYS A 189 -17.96 9.03 10.31
C LYS A 189 -19.15 8.91 9.35
N GLY A 190 -19.04 8.01 8.38
CA GLY A 190 -20.05 7.80 7.33
C GLY A 190 -19.85 8.62 6.06
N GLU A 191 -19.02 9.67 6.08
CA GLU A 191 -18.70 10.47 4.87
C GLU A 191 -17.63 9.79 3.99
N LEU A 192 -16.91 8.84 4.57
CA LEU A 192 -15.82 8.09 3.93
C LEU A 192 -15.96 6.61 4.26
N GLU A 193 -15.98 5.78 3.22
CA GLU A 193 -15.97 4.33 3.34
C GLU A 193 -14.57 3.81 3.69
N ILE A 194 -14.41 3.23 4.88
CA ILE A 194 -13.19 2.55 5.29
C ILE A 194 -13.33 1.05 5.02
N PRO A 195 -12.43 0.41 4.26
CA PRO A 195 -12.43 -1.04 4.09
C PRO A 195 -12.20 -1.77 5.42
N GLU A 196 -12.86 -2.92 5.62
CA GLU A 196 -12.77 -3.73 6.85
C GLU A 196 -11.32 -4.07 7.24
N PHE A 197 -10.46 -4.37 6.26
CA PHE A 197 -9.05 -4.69 6.55
C PHE A 197 -8.26 -3.50 7.11
N VAL A 198 -8.68 -2.26 6.81
CA VAL A 198 -8.08 -1.04 7.34
C VAL A 198 -8.52 -0.83 8.80
N GLU A 199 -9.78 -1.10 9.11
CA GLU A 199 -10.30 -1.07 10.49
C GLU A 199 -9.61 -2.12 11.36
N LYS A 200 -9.56 -3.37 10.87
CA LYS A 200 -8.84 -4.46 11.55
C LYS A 200 -7.36 -4.13 11.77
N HIS A 201 -6.73 -3.44 10.82
CA HIS A 201 -5.35 -2.98 11.00
C HIS A 201 -5.26 -1.92 12.10
N ASP A 202 -6.15 -0.93 12.11
CA ASP A 202 -6.21 0.09 13.17
C ASP A 202 -6.40 -0.52 14.57
N ASP A 203 -7.26 -1.53 14.70
CA ASP A 203 -7.48 -2.26 15.95
C ASP A 203 -6.19 -2.93 16.45
N ILE A 204 -5.40 -3.51 15.55
CA ILE A 204 -4.09 -4.09 15.90
C ILE A 204 -3.15 -3.01 16.43
N LEU A 205 -3.12 -1.84 15.79
CA LEU A 205 -2.29 -0.72 16.21
C LEU A 205 -2.71 -0.16 17.58
N GLU A 206 -3.99 -0.28 17.94
CA GLU A 206 -4.46 0.08 19.29
C GLU A 206 -3.86 -0.79 20.38
N HIS A 207 -3.82 -2.10 20.14
CA HIS A 207 -3.31 -3.07 21.10
C HIS A 207 -1.78 -3.21 21.03
N ARG A 208 -1.16 -2.78 19.93
CA ARG A 208 0.27 -2.94 19.65
C ARG A 208 0.86 -1.67 19.03
N PRO A 209 0.91 -0.54 19.76
CA PRO A 209 1.31 0.76 19.20
C PRO A 209 2.75 0.81 18.68
N LEU A 210 3.61 -0.11 19.13
CA LEU A 210 5.00 -0.19 18.65
C LEU A 210 5.12 -0.78 17.22
N THR A 211 4.09 -1.48 16.73
CA THR A 211 4.11 -2.08 15.39
C THR A 211 4.13 -1.02 14.28
N ASP A 212 3.59 0.18 14.53
CA ASP A 212 3.71 1.35 13.66
C ASP A 212 5.16 1.80 13.41
N TYR A 213 6.05 1.47 14.35
CA TYR A 213 7.47 1.76 14.30
C TYR A 213 8.30 0.57 13.80
N GLY A 214 7.67 -0.45 13.23
CA GLY A 214 8.35 -1.67 12.75
C GLY A 214 8.93 -2.53 13.86
N ILE A 215 8.47 -2.34 15.10
CA ILE A 215 8.83 -3.15 16.25
C ILE A 215 7.71 -4.18 16.43
N GLU A 216 7.92 -5.37 15.88
CA GLU A 216 7.00 -6.48 16.07
C GLU A 216 7.38 -7.24 17.36
N PRO A 217 6.42 -7.52 18.26
CA PRO A 217 6.68 -8.39 19.40
C PRO A 217 7.01 -9.79 18.88
N ASP A 218 8.10 -10.37 19.39
CA ASP A 218 8.53 -11.72 19.01
C ASP A 218 7.38 -12.72 19.23
N PRO A 219 6.89 -13.40 18.16
CA PRO A 219 5.79 -14.35 18.26
C PRO A 219 6.07 -15.51 19.21
N PHE A 220 7.34 -15.83 19.48
CA PHE A 220 7.72 -16.90 20.41
C PHE A 220 7.73 -16.49 21.89
N HIS A 221 7.78 -15.19 22.18
CA HIS A 221 7.85 -14.67 23.57
C HIS A 221 6.48 -14.44 24.23
N LEU A 222 5.37 -14.51 23.49
CA LEU A 222 4.01 -14.37 24.04
C LEU A 222 3.56 -15.58 24.87
N SER A 223 4.22 -16.73 24.71
CA SER A 223 3.90 -17.96 25.45
C SER A 223 4.43 -17.99 26.89
N GLN A 224 5.30 -17.04 27.26
CA GLN A 224 6.01 -17.06 28.55
C GLN A 224 5.62 -15.95 29.54
N MET A 225 4.65 -15.09 29.22
CA MET A 225 4.20 -14.06 30.17
C MET A 225 3.01 -14.57 31.01
N PRO A 226 3.11 -14.57 32.36
CA PRO A 226 1.95 -14.81 33.23
C PRO A 226 0.86 -13.76 32.98
N PRO A 227 -0.44 -14.08 33.16
CA PRO A 227 -1.56 -13.18 32.83
C PRO A 227 -1.67 -11.91 33.71
N THR A 228 -0.69 -11.62 34.55
CA THR A 228 -0.77 -10.61 35.61
C THR A 228 0.29 -9.54 35.44
N ALA A 229 0.17 -8.69 34.42
CA ALA A 229 0.97 -7.46 34.35
C ALA A 229 0.27 -6.26 33.68
N TYR A 230 -1.05 -6.32 33.49
CA TYR A 230 -1.83 -5.12 33.15
C TYR A 230 -2.63 -4.67 34.37
N SER A 231 -1.96 -3.92 35.24
CA SER A 231 -2.63 -3.05 36.19
C SER A 231 -1.98 -1.68 36.08
N PHE A 232 -2.51 -0.89 35.16
CA PHE A 232 -2.34 0.56 35.17
C PHE A 232 -3.25 1.12 36.27
N GLY A 233 -2.66 1.78 37.26
CA GLY A 233 -3.36 2.68 38.17
C GLY A 233 -2.94 2.55 39.63
N ARG A 234 -2.13 3.50 40.11
CA ARG A 234 -2.61 4.62 40.95
C ARG A 234 -1.43 5.54 41.29
N HIS A 235 -1.60 6.84 41.01
CA HIS A 235 -0.82 7.90 41.63
C HIS A 235 -1.07 7.87 43.15
N ASP A 236 -0.03 8.11 43.95
CA ASP A 236 -0.18 9.00 45.11
C ASP A 236 1.13 9.74 45.40
N SER A 237 0.92 11.03 45.67
CA SER A 237 1.86 12.11 45.91
C SER A 237 2.61 12.00 47.24
N GLY A 238 3.86 12.46 47.27
CA GLY A 238 4.61 12.68 48.51
C GLY A 238 5.80 13.60 48.30
N TRP A 239 5.55 14.91 48.26
CA TRP A 239 6.58 15.92 48.43
C TRP A 239 7.17 15.78 49.84
N SER A 240 8.50 15.69 49.97
CA SER A 240 9.20 16.16 51.16
C SER A 240 10.47 16.89 50.76
N ALA A 241 10.45 18.19 51.05
CA ALA A 241 11.51 19.14 50.82
C ALA A 241 12.79 18.82 51.61
N ARG A 242 13.89 19.41 51.14
CA ARG A 242 15.14 19.67 51.88
C ARG A 242 14.87 20.10 53.33
N GLU A 243 15.76 19.74 54.26
CA GLU A 243 16.60 20.70 55.01
C GLU A 243 17.64 20.03 55.95
N TYR A 244 18.83 20.65 55.94
CA TYR A 244 19.90 20.86 56.94
C TYR A 244 20.49 19.79 57.90
N MET A 245 21.84 19.69 57.78
CA MET A 245 22.91 19.67 58.80
C MET A 245 22.77 18.81 60.08
N SER A 246 23.75 17.92 60.26
CA SER A 246 24.73 18.01 61.36
C SER A 246 26.06 17.39 60.95
#